data_AF-A0A7X8ELV9-F1
#
_entry.id   AF-A0A7X8ELV9-F1
#
_cell.length_a   1.000
_cell.length_b   1.000
_cell.length_c   1.000
_cell.angle_alpha   90.00
_cell.angle_beta   90.00
_cell.angle_gamma   90.00
#
_symmetry.space_group_name_H-M   'P 1'
#
loop_
_entity.id
_entity.type
_entity.pdbx_description
1 polymer ?
#
loop_
_entity_poly.entity_id
_entity_poly.type
_entity_poly.pdbx_seq_one_letter_code
_entity_poly.pdbx_strand_id
1 'polypeptide(L)'
;PPFPANSGLWGLPTNINNVETWANVAPIIRNGAEWYSSMGTEKSKGTKVFALTGKVKHTGLVEVPMGITLREIIFDIGGGILGDKKFKAVQIGGPSGGCLTEEHLDTPVSYESLTSLGAIMGSGGLVVMDEETCMVDVARFFLSFVQKESCGKCPFCRIGTKRMLEILEKIIEGRGEMEDLDILGELALQVKEGSLCGLGQTAPNPVLTTLRYFRHEYEAHIRDKKCPAKVCTNLISYVIDPTACIGCTRCARVCPVSCISGELKKPHLIDDEKCIRCGECKQVCPVGAISVE
;
A
#
# COMPACT_ATOMS: atom_id res chain seq x y z
N PRO A 1 -12.67 -13.01 29.88
CA PRO A 1 -11.73 -14.06 29.39
C PRO A 1 -10.40 -13.96 30.15
N PRO A 2 -9.65 -15.06 30.37
CA PRO A 2 -8.36 -14.99 31.06
C PRO A 2 -7.32 -14.26 30.18
N PHE A 3 -6.65 -13.26 30.74
CA PHE A 3 -5.50 -12.61 30.10
C PHE A 3 -4.22 -13.41 30.35
N PRO A 4 -3.21 -13.35 29.44
CA PRO A 4 -1.96 -14.11 29.60
C PRO A 4 -1.23 -13.83 30.92
N ALA A 5 -1.32 -12.60 31.43
CA ALA A 5 -0.74 -12.22 32.72
C ALA A 5 -1.35 -12.98 33.92
N ASN A 6 -2.58 -13.49 33.79
CA ASN A 6 -3.23 -14.31 34.81
C ASN A 6 -3.02 -15.81 34.56
N SER A 7 -3.20 -16.25 33.32
CA SER A 7 -3.04 -17.65 32.91
C SER A 7 -2.71 -17.71 31.41
N GLY A 8 -1.43 -17.90 31.11
CA GLY A 8 -0.85 -17.92 29.76
C GLY A 8 -0.26 -19.28 29.42
N LEU A 9 1.05 -19.33 29.16
CA LEU A 9 1.74 -20.56 28.75
C LEU A 9 1.65 -21.62 29.85
N TRP A 10 1.17 -22.81 29.49
CA TRP A 10 0.92 -23.93 30.42
C TRP A 10 0.04 -23.57 31.64
N GLY A 11 -0.86 -22.59 31.48
CA GLY A 11 -1.74 -22.12 32.54
C GLY A 11 -1.08 -21.18 33.55
N LEU A 12 0.19 -20.84 33.38
CA LEU A 12 0.97 -19.97 34.29
C LEU A 12 0.94 -18.50 33.85
N PRO A 13 1.02 -17.53 34.79
CA PRO A 13 1.20 -16.12 34.48
C PRO A 13 2.35 -15.86 33.50
N THR A 14 2.05 -15.30 32.33
CA THR A 14 3.04 -15.09 31.25
C THR A 14 2.85 -13.72 30.61
N ASN A 15 3.94 -12.96 30.48
CA ASN A 15 3.97 -11.70 29.73
C ASN A 15 4.85 -11.83 28.49
N ILE A 16 4.34 -11.37 27.35
CA ILE A 16 5.03 -11.42 26.06
C ILE A 16 5.40 -9.99 25.68
N ASN A 17 6.66 -9.75 25.35
CA ASN A 17 7.15 -8.43 24.95
C ASN A 17 7.94 -8.54 23.65
N ASN A 18 7.93 -7.47 22.86
CA ASN A 18 8.73 -7.39 21.64
C ASN A 18 10.23 -7.34 21.99
N VAL A 19 11.07 -7.83 21.08
CA VAL A 19 12.52 -7.78 21.21
C VAL A 19 13.02 -6.35 21.36
N GLU A 20 12.48 -5.40 20.60
CA GLU A 20 12.80 -3.96 20.70
C GLU A 20 12.46 -3.40 22.08
N THR A 21 11.34 -3.83 22.68
CA THR A 21 10.98 -3.44 24.05
C THR A 21 12.05 -3.91 25.04
N TRP A 22 12.47 -5.18 24.96
CA TRP A 22 13.53 -5.70 25.83
C TRP A 22 14.89 -5.06 25.58
N ALA A 23 15.21 -4.77 24.32
CA ALA A 23 16.46 -4.10 23.94
C ALA A 23 16.56 -2.71 24.58
N ASN A 24 15.43 -2.01 24.75
CA ASN A 24 15.36 -0.69 25.38
C ASN A 24 15.49 -0.74 26.92
N VAL A 25 15.18 -1.86 27.58
CA VAL A 25 15.24 -1.96 29.06
C VAL A 25 16.67 -1.77 29.59
N ALA A 26 17.67 -2.39 28.95
CA ALA A 26 19.04 -2.31 29.44
C ALA A 26 19.64 -0.89 29.38
N PRO A 27 19.48 -0.11 28.29
CA PRO A 27 19.82 1.31 28.28
C PRO A 27 19.06 2.14 29.32
N ILE A 28 17.76 1.89 29.51
CA ILE A 28 16.94 2.61 30.52
C ILE A 28 17.49 2.40 31.94
N ILE A 29 17.82 1.16 32.32
CA ILE A 29 18.36 0.86 33.65
C ILE A 29 19.74 1.51 33.85
N ARG A 30 20.57 1.55 32.79
CA ARG A 30 21.94 2.09 32.86
C ARG A 30 21.97 3.61 32.95
N ASN A 31 21.12 4.29 32.19
CA ASN A 31 21.15 5.75 32.05
C ASN A 31 20.05 6.46 32.86
N GLY A 32 19.12 5.71 33.45
CA GLY A 32 17.96 6.22 34.18
C GLY A 32 16.74 6.47 33.30
N ALA A 33 15.56 6.46 33.92
CA ALA A 33 14.29 6.69 33.24
C ALA A 33 14.14 8.11 32.69
N GLU A 34 14.75 9.11 33.35
CA GLU A 34 14.76 10.51 32.90
C GLU A 34 15.48 10.67 31.56
N TRP A 35 16.60 9.97 31.36
CA TRP A 35 17.30 9.95 30.08
C TRP A 35 16.40 9.44 28.95
N TYR A 36 15.74 8.30 29.13
CA TYR A 36 14.89 7.74 28.08
C TYR A 36 13.65 8.60 27.81
N SER A 37 13.06 9.17 28.87
CA SER A 37 11.86 10.02 28.76
C SER A 37 12.14 11.48 28.33
N SER A 38 13.41 11.88 28.29
CA SER A 38 13.85 13.14 27.67
C SER A 38 13.70 13.13 26.14
N MET A 39 13.63 11.94 25.54
CA MET A 39 13.32 11.73 24.12
C MET A 39 11.83 11.45 23.94
N GLY A 40 11.26 11.90 22.82
CA GLY A 40 9.86 11.64 22.50
C GLY A 40 8.91 12.78 22.80
N THR A 41 7.62 12.50 22.67
CA THR A 41 6.54 13.43 23.03
C THR A 41 6.18 13.30 24.52
N GLU A 42 5.14 13.99 24.99
CA GLU A 42 4.67 13.83 26.37
C GLU A 42 4.23 12.39 26.68
N LYS A 43 3.55 11.73 25.72
CA LYS A 43 2.95 10.40 25.91
C LYS A 43 3.70 9.27 25.20
N SER A 44 4.49 9.58 24.17
CA SER A 44 5.30 8.60 23.44
C SER A 44 6.78 8.86 23.70
N LYS A 45 7.35 8.20 24.73
CA LYS A 45 8.74 8.38 25.19
C LYS A 45 9.74 7.49 24.47
N GLY A 46 10.98 7.95 24.37
CA GLY A 46 12.11 7.18 23.87
C GLY A 46 12.28 7.21 22.35
N THR A 47 12.92 6.17 21.84
CA THR A 47 13.22 5.98 20.41
C THR A 47 12.37 4.84 19.82
N LYS A 48 12.30 4.80 18.50
CA LYS A 48 11.66 3.75 17.73
C LYS A 48 12.50 3.42 16.52
N VAL A 49 12.64 2.13 16.22
CA VAL A 49 13.24 1.66 14.98
C VAL A 49 12.18 1.54 13.89
N PHE A 50 12.40 2.17 12.73
CA PHE A 50 11.59 2.03 11.54
C PHE A 50 12.33 1.27 10.45
N ALA A 51 11.61 0.42 9.73
CA ALA A 51 12.07 -0.21 8.50
C ALA A 51 11.54 0.59 7.30
N LEU A 52 12.39 1.44 6.74
CA LEU A 52 12.08 2.32 5.63
C LEU A 52 12.33 1.60 4.30
N THR A 53 11.28 1.44 3.49
CA THR A 53 11.30 0.72 2.22
C THR A 53 10.37 1.39 1.18
N GLY A 54 10.28 0.81 -0.02
CA GLY A 54 9.46 1.32 -1.11
C GLY A 54 10.21 2.29 -2.03
N LYS A 55 9.53 3.33 -2.50
CA LYS A 55 9.99 4.30 -3.50
C LYS A 55 10.83 5.44 -2.88
N VAL A 56 11.86 5.08 -2.13
CA VAL A 56 12.75 6.00 -1.41
C VAL A 56 14.21 5.78 -1.83
N LYS A 57 15.06 6.81 -1.82
CA LYS A 57 16.46 6.69 -2.30
C LYS A 57 17.32 5.84 -1.38
N HIS A 58 17.09 5.93 -0.07
CA HIS A 58 17.83 5.18 0.94
C HIS A 58 16.87 4.32 1.75
N THR A 59 16.93 3.00 1.53
CA THR A 59 16.18 2.00 2.30
C THR A 59 17.04 1.45 3.43
N GLY A 60 16.41 1.06 4.54
CA GLY A 60 17.14 0.52 5.68
C GLY A 60 16.37 0.57 7.00
N LEU A 61 17.08 0.26 8.09
CA LEU A 61 16.60 0.44 9.44
C LEU A 61 17.08 1.79 9.98
N VAL A 62 16.17 2.59 10.50
CA VAL A 62 16.46 3.91 11.06
C VAL A 62 15.91 3.98 12.47
N GLU A 63 16.78 4.28 13.45
CA GLU A 63 16.36 4.56 14.81
C GLU A 63 16.22 6.06 15.00
N VAL A 64 15.03 6.49 15.42
CA VAL A 64 14.69 7.91 15.56
C VAL A 64 13.97 8.15 16.89
N PRO A 65 14.08 9.35 17.48
CA PRO A 65 13.25 9.72 18.62
C PRO A 65 11.77 9.72 18.23
N MET A 66 10.91 9.30 19.14
CA MET A 66 9.46 9.46 18.97
C MET A 66 9.11 10.95 18.73
N GLY A 67 8.07 11.23 17.96
CA GLY A 67 7.65 12.60 17.65
C GLY A 67 8.36 13.26 16.47
N ILE A 68 9.41 12.65 15.90
CA ILE A 68 9.94 13.03 14.59
C ILE A 68 8.80 13.02 13.54
N THR A 69 8.86 13.88 12.52
CA THR A 69 7.85 13.91 11.47
C THR A 69 8.09 12.84 10.39
N LEU A 70 7.04 12.47 9.65
CA LEU A 70 7.20 11.61 8.47
C LEU A 70 8.08 12.26 7.40
N ARG A 71 8.03 13.60 7.29
CA ARG A 71 8.86 14.36 6.37
C ARG A 71 10.35 14.15 6.66
N GLU A 72 10.76 14.32 7.92
CA GLU A 72 12.16 14.14 8.31
C GLU A 72 12.63 12.69 8.06
N ILE A 73 11.81 11.69 8.38
CA ILE A 73 12.16 10.29 8.12
C ILE A 73 12.33 10.04 6.60
N ILE A 74 11.40 10.50 5.77
CA ILE A 74 11.36 10.16 4.35
C ILE A 74 12.35 10.99 3.53
N PHE A 75 12.42 12.31 3.78
CA PHE A 75 13.21 13.24 2.98
C PHE A 75 14.61 13.45 3.52
N ASP A 76 14.78 13.62 4.83
CA ASP A 76 16.10 13.93 5.41
C ASP A 76 16.91 12.63 5.60
N ILE A 77 16.29 11.60 6.19
CA ILE A 77 16.98 10.31 6.42
C ILE A 77 16.91 9.41 5.17
N GLY A 78 15.73 9.29 4.57
CA GLY A 78 15.51 8.47 3.36
C GLY A 78 16.07 9.08 2.06
N GLY A 79 16.50 10.34 2.08
CA GLY A 79 17.00 11.05 0.90
C GLY A 79 15.92 11.44 -0.12
N GLY A 80 14.64 11.33 0.25
CA GLY A 80 13.50 11.64 -0.61
C GLY A 80 13.11 10.50 -1.55
N ILE A 81 12.23 10.83 -2.51
CA ILE A 81 11.60 9.84 -3.38
C ILE A 81 12.57 9.41 -4.49
N LEU A 82 12.53 8.11 -4.82
CA LEU A 82 13.36 7.53 -5.87
C LEU A 82 13.11 8.24 -7.21
N GLY A 83 14.17 8.74 -7.84
CA GLY A 83 14.09 9.46 -9.12
C GLY A 83 13.49 10.87 -9.01
N ASP A 84 13.47 11.46 -7.82
CA ASP A 84 12.95 12.82 -7.56
C ASP A 84 11.48 13.00 -7.99
N LYS A 85 10.76 11.89 -7.96
CA LYS A 85 9.33 11.81 -8.22
C LYS A 85 8.52 12.42 -7.08
N LYS A 86 7.22 12.62 -7.30
CA LYS A 86 6.32 13.17 -6.30
C LYS A 86 5.97 12.13 -5.23
N PHE A 87 6.04 12.53 -3.96
CA PHE A 87 5.49 11.70 -2.88
C PHE A 87 3.98 11.58 -3.01
N LYS A 88 3.46 10.35 -2.94
CA LYS A 88 2.01 10.08 -2.97
C LYS A 88 1.49 9.68 -1.60
N ALA A 89 2.10 8.65 -1.02
CA ALA A 89 1.65 8.08 0.24
C ALA A 89 2.77 7.32 0.96
N VAL A 90 2.55 7.07 2.24
CA VAL A 90 3.34 6.11 3.03
C VAL A 90 2.39 5.17 3.76
N GLN A 91 2.66 3.86 3.69
CA GLN A 91 1.99 2.90 4.55
C GLN A 91 2.79 2.76 5.84
N ILE A 92 2.11 2.94 6.97
CA ILE A 92 2.72 2.81 8.30
C ILE A 92 2.00 1.76 9.15
N GLY A 93 2.80 0.92 9.81
CA GLY A 93 2.30 -0.13 10.71
C GLY A 93 2.40 -1.56 10.16
N GLY A 94 3.15 -1.75 9.07
CA GLY A 94 3.27 -3.04 8.39
C GLY A 94 2.04 -3.37 7.54
N PRO A 95 1.84 -4.64 7.15
CA PRO A 95 0.82 -5.02 6.18
C PRO A 95 -0.63 -4.69 6.56
N SER A 96 -0.95 -4.63 7.86
CA SER A 96 -2.27 -4.20 8.37
C SER A 96 -2.30 -2.74 8.84
N GLY A 97 -1.29 -1.98 8.42
CA GLY A 97 -1.17 -0.54 8.63
C GLY A 97 -2.14 0.29 7.79
N GLY A 98 -2.11 1.60 8.01
CA GLY A 98 -2.88 2.57 7.21
C GLY A 98 -1.98 3.33 6.23
N CYS A 99 -2.58 3.88 5.17
CA CYS A 99 -1.90 4.77 4.23
C CYS A 99 -2.13 6.24 4.64
N LEU A 100 -1.05 7.01 4.69
CA LEU A 100 -1.05 8.44 4.95
C LEU A 100 -0.54 9.19 3.71
N THR A 101 -1.10 10.37 3.47
CA THR A 101 -0.84 11.20 2.26
C THR A 101 0.14 12.34 2.54
N GLU A 102 0.41 13.13 1.50
CA GLU A 102 1.25 14.34 1.55
C GLU A 102 0.80 15.32 2.65
N GLU A 103 -0.51 15.46 2.88
CA GLU A 103 -1.09 16.32 3.94
C GLU A 103 -0.65 15.93 5.35
N HIS A 104 -0.19 14.69 5.53
CA HIS A 104 0.19 14.14 6.82
C HIS A 104 1.71 14.14 7.04
N LEU A 105 2.53 14.59 6.08
CA LEU A 105 3.99 14.52 6.17
C LEU A 105 4.56 15.22 7.42
N ASP A 106 3.94 16.33 7.81
CA ASP A 106 4.35 17.12 8.97
C ASP A 106 3.73 16.62 10.28
N THR A 107 3.03 15.48 10.26
CA THR A 107 2.46 14.88 11.46
C THR A 107 3.58 14.24 12.30
N PRO A 108 3.66 14.56 13.60
CA PRO A 108 4.56 13.88 14.53
C PRO A 108 4.25 12.38 14.60
N VAL A 109 5.27 11.55 14.46
CA VAL A 109 5.18 10.10 14.53
C VAL A 109 5.07 9.69 16.00
N SER A 110 3.83 9.55 16.46
CA SER A 110 3.45 9.13 17.82
C SER A 110 2.31 8.11 17.78
N TYR A 111 2.10 7.36 18.86
CA TYR A 111 1.00 6.38 18.92
C TYR A 111 -0.38 7.05 18.75
N GLU A 112 -0.60 8.20 19.40
CA GLU A 112 -1.89 8.91 19.32
C GLU A 112 -2.15 9.49 17.94
N SER A 113 -1.17 10.22 17.40
CA SER A 113 -1.31 10.92 16.11
C SER A 113 -1.64 9.92 15.00
N LEU A 114 -0.90 8.81 14.92
CA LEU A 114 -1.11 7.82 13.87
C LEU A 114 -2.47 7.12 13.97
N THR A 115 -2.88 6.76 15.19
CA THR A 115 -4.16 6.09 15.44
C THR A 115 -5.33 6.98 15.03
N SER A 116 -5.25 8.29 15.28
CA SER A 116 -6.27 9.26 14.86
C SER A 116 -6.41 9.38 13.34
N LEU A 117 -5.34 9.08 12.59
CA LEU A 117 -5.31 9.13 11.13
C LEU A 117 -5.74 7.81 10.46
N GLY A 118 -6.10 6.79 11.25
CA GLY A 118 -6.48 5.47 10.76
C GLY A 118 -5.30 4.57 10.42
N ALA A 119 -4.08 4.97 10.81
CA ALA A 119 -2.90 4.13 10.74
C ALA A 119 -2.52 3.63 12.14
N ILE A 120 -1.51 2.76 12.24
CA ILE A 120 -1.08 2.24 13.54
C ILE A 120 0.43 2.26 13.64
N MET A 121 0.92 2.50 14.85
CA MET A 121 2.32 2.22 15.19
C MET A 121 2.46 0.72 15.44
N GLY A 122 2.59 -0.03 14.34
CA GLY A 122 2.81 -1.48 14.35
C GLY A 122 4.28 -1.82 14.58
N SER A 123 4.85 -2.63 13.70
CA SER A 123 6.26 -3.06 13.76
C SER A 123 7.28 -1.97 13.41
N GLY A 124 6.84 -0.75 13.06
CA GLY A 124 7.71 0.29 12.51
C GLY A 124 7.99 0.15 11.00
N GLY A 125 7.23 -0.68 10.27
CA GLY A 125 7.34 -0.71 8.81
C GLY A 125 6.80 0.57 8.17
N LEU A 126 7.60 1.17 7.28
CA LEU A 126 7.26 2.34 6.45
C LEU A 126 7.49 2.01 4.98
N VAL A 127 6.41 1.88 4.21
CA VAL A 127 6.47 1.64 2.76
C VAL A 127 6.11 2.92 2.02
N VAL A 128 7.10 3.59 1.45
CA VAL A 128 6.94 4.85 0.71
C VAL A 128 6.46 4.57 -0.72
N MET A 129 5.52 5.38 -1.20
CA MET A 129 4.88 5.26 -2.51
C MET A 129 4.93 6.60 -3.27
N ASP A 130 5.18 6.51 -4.57
CA ASP A 130 5.26 7.63 -5.52
C ASP A 130 3.95 7.78 -6.33
N GLU A 131 3.86 8.80 -7.19
CA GLU A 131 2.69 9.10 -8.02
C GLU A 131 2.28 7.97 -8.97
N GLU A 132 3.20 7.07 -9.32
CA GLU A 132 2.98 5.92 -10.20
C GLU A 132 2.43 4.69 -9.48
N THR A 133 2.20 4.77 -8.17
CA THR A 133 1.67 3.64 -7.39
C THR A 133 0.14 3.67 -7.35
N CYS A 134 -0.56 2.60 -7.76
CA CYS A 134 -2.03 2.52 -7.64
C CYS A 134 -2.45 2.19 -6.20
N MET A 135 -3.26 3.05 -5.58
CA MET A 135 -3.68 2.85 -4.20
C MET A 135 -4.74 1.75 -4.04
N VAL A 136 -5.50 1.47 -5.10
CA VAL A 136 -6.44 0.33 -5.14
C VAL A 136 -5.67 -1.00 -5.13
N ASP A 137 -4.61 -1.11 -5.93
CA ASP A 137 -3.77 -2.31 -5.98
C ASP A 137 -2.93 -2.48 -4.70
N VAL A 138 -2.48 -1.38 -4.09
CA VAL A 138 -1.83 -1.40 -2.77
C VAL A 138 -2.76 -2.00 -1.71
N ALA A 139 -4.01 -1.55 -1.65
CA ALA A 139 -4.99 -2.10 -0.72
C ALA A 139 -5.23 -3.60 -0.97
N ARG A 140 -5.36 -4.00 -2.24
CA ARG A 140 -5.51 -5.40 -2.64
C ARG A 140 -4.29 -6.24 -2.25
N PHE A 141 -3.07 -5.75 -2.51
CA PHE A 141 -1.82 -6.44 -2.19
C PHE A 141 -1.71 -6.74 -0.70
N PHE A 142 -1.87 -5.72 0.14
CA PHE A 142 -1.77 -5.89 1.59
C PHE A 142 -2.89 -6.76 2.17
N LEU A 143 -4.12 -6.60 1.68
CA LEU A 143 -5.22 -7.45 2.11
C LEU A 143 -5.00 -8.91 1.68
N SER A 144 -4.43 -9.15 0.49
CA SER A 144 -4.10 -10.50 0.03
C SER A 144 -3.05 -11.17 0.91
N PHE A 145 -2.08 -10.41 1.42
CA PHE A 145 -1.10 -10.88 2.39
C PHE A 145 -1.80 -11.26 3.71
N VAL A 146 -2.59 -10.35 4.27
CA VAL A 146 -3.28 -10.59 5.55
C VAL A 146 -4.26 -11.77 5.45
N GLN A 147 -4.95 -11.93 4.31
CA GLN A 147 -5.82 -13.08 4.07
C GLN A 147 -5.05 -14.41 4.06
N LYS A 148 -3.85 -14.45 3.46
CA LYS A 148 -2.98 -15.64 3.44
C LYS A 148 -2.46 -15.98 4.83
N GLU A 149 -2.15 -14.97 5.63
CA GLU A 149 -1.65 -15.12 7.00
C GLU A 149 -2.76 -15.31 8.06
N SER A 150 -4.03 -15.33 7.64
CA SER A 150 -5.15 -15.55 8.54
C SER A 150 -5.14 -16.99 9.08
N CYS A 151 -5.20 -17.14 10.40
CA CYS A 151 -5.31 -18.46 11.04
C CYS A 151 -6.69 -19.13 10.83
N GLY A 152 -7.67 -18.40 10.28
CA GLY A 152 -8.99 -18.95 9.95
C GLY A 152 -9.95 -19.14 11.13
N LYS A 153 -9.58 -18.71 12.35
CA LYS A 153 -10.37 -18.97 13.57
C LYS A 153 -11.69 -18.19 13.63
N CYS A 154 -11.69 -16.89 13.33
CA CYS A 154 -12.90 -16.07 13.40
C CYS A 154 -13.52 -15.84 12.00
N PRO A 155 -14.86 -15.96 11.86
CA PRO A 155 -15.52 -15.76 10.57
C PRO A 155 -15.31 -14.37 9.97
N PHE A 156 -15.36 -13.32 10.80
CA PHE A 156 -15.14 -11.94 10.36
C PHE A 156 -13.80 -11.78 9.64
N CYS A 157 -12.69 -12.25 10.23
CA CYS A 157 -11.42 -12.26 9.52
C CYS A 157 -11.45 -13.24 8.35
N ARG A 158 -11.63 -14.55 8.59
CA ARG A 158 -11.45 -15.59 7.55
C ARG A 158 -12.27 -15.35 6.28
N ILE A 159 -13.53 -14.96 6.44
CA ILE A 159 -14.49 -14.80 5.35
C ILE A 159 -14.56 -13.33 4.93
N GLY A 160 -14.61 -12.41 5.88
CA GLY A 160 -14.75 -10.99 5.58
C GLY A 160 -13.56 -10.42 4.81
N THR A 161 -12.32 -10.72 5.20
CA THR A 161 -11.16 -10.24 4.42
C THR A 161 -11.08 -10.88 3.03
N LYS A 162 -11.62 -12.09 2.86
CA LYS A 162 -11.75 -12.73 1.55
C LYS A 162 -12.76 -11.99 0.67
N ARG A 163 -13.94 -11.65 1.20
CA ARG A 163 -14.97 -10.89 0.48
C ARG A 163 -14.49 -9.50 0.10
N MET A 164 -13.77 -8.82 1.00
CA MET A 164 -13.12 -7.54 0.70
C MET A 164 -12.09 -7.67 -0.44
N LEU A 165 -11.29 -8.74 -0.44
CA LEU A 165 -10.29 -8.99 -1.48
C LEU A 165 -10.95 -9.24 -2.84
N GLU A 166 -12.01 -10.05 -2.89
CA GLU A 166 -12.78 -10.32 -4.11
C GLU A 166 -13.37 -9.04 -4.72
N ILE A 167 -13.82 -8.10 -3.88
CA ILE A 167 -14.30 -6.78 -4.35
C ILE A 167 -13.15 -5.96 -4.94
N LEU A 168 -11.99 -5.90 -4.27
CA LEU A 168 -10.84 -5.17 -4.80
C LEU A 168 -10.34 -5.78 -6.11
N GLU A 169 -10.32 -7.11 -6.22
CA GLU A 169 -10.02 -7.85 -7.47
C GLU A 169 -11.02 -7.51 -8.57
N LYS A 170 -12.32 -7.50 -8.27
CA LYS A 170 -13.37 -7.05 -9.21
C LYS A 170 -13.11 -5.62 -9.72
N ILE A 171 -12.69 -4.70 -8.85
CA ILE A 171 -12.38 -3.30 -9.21
C ILE A 171 -11.14 -3.21 -10.11
N ILE A 172 -10.02 -3.86 -9.76
CA ILE A 172 -8.79 -3.80 -10.57
C ILE A 172 -8.91 -4.54 -11.91
N GLU A 173 -9.88 -5.45 -12.04
CA GLU A 173 -10.23 -6.10 -13.30
C GLU A 173 -11.18 -5.28 -14.17
N GLY A 174 -11.59 -4.09 -13.73
CA GLY A 174 -12.54 -3.23 -14.44
C GLY A 174 -13.99 -3.70 -14.41
N ARG A 175 -14.29 -4.71 -13.60
CA ARG A 175 -15.64 -5.24 -13.39
C ARG A 175 -16.36 -4.58 -12.21
N GLY A 176 -15.69 -3.67 -11.50
CA GLY A 176 -16.25 -2.98 -10.33
C GLY A 176 -17.43 -2.06 -10.67
N GLU A 177 -18.32 -1.92 -9.69
CA GLU A 177 -19.52 -1.09 -9.67
C GLU A 177 -19.41 -0.07 -8.52
N MET A 178 -20.18 1.03 -8.57
CA MET A 178 -20.08 2.09 -7.55
C MET A 178 -20.53 1.60 -6.17
N GLU A 179 -21.54 0.73 -6.16
CA GLU A 179 -22.09 0.06 -5.00
C GLU A 179 -21.06 -0.81 -4.28
N ASP A 180 -20.07 -1.33 -5.01
CA ASP A 180 -18.99 -2.12 -4.42
C ASP A 180 -18.17 -1.31 -3.41
N LEU A 181 -18.07 0.02 -3.57
CA LEU A 181 -17.32 0.87 -2.63
C LEU A 181 -18.00 0.99 -1.27
N ASP A 182 -19.33 1.09 -1.29
CA ASP A 182 -20.12 1.22 -0.06
C ASP A 182 -20.15 -0.13 0.66
N ILE A 183 -20.37 -1.22 -0.08
CA ILE A 183 -20.27 -2.60 0.45
C ILE A 183 -18.88 -2.86 1.04
N LEU A 184 -17.81 -2.46 0.34
CA LEU A 184 -16.44 -2.64 0.80
C LEU A 184 -16.16 -1.87 2.09
N GLY A 185 -16.65 -0.63 2.18
CA GLY A 185 -16.51 0.20 3.38
C GLY A 185 -17.25 -0.37 4.59
N GLU A 186 -18.51 -0.77 4.43
CA GLU A 186 -19.31 -1.38 5.49
C GLU A 186 -18.70 -2.70 5.97
N LEU A 187 -18.33 -3.58 5.03
CA LEU A 187 -17.69 -4.84 5.35
C LEU A 187 -16.36 -4.64 6.07
N ALA A 188 -15.55 -3.66 5.65
CA ALA A 188 -14.28 -3.33 6.30
C ALA A 188 -14.48 -2.96 7.79
N LEU A 189 -15.52 -2.19 8.12
CA LEU A 189 -15.85 -1.86 9.50
C LEU A 189 -16.32 -3.08 10.30
N GLN A 190 -17.20 -3.91 9.71
CA GLN A 190 -17.66 -5.14 10.35
C GLN A 190 -16.51 -6.12 10.64
N VAL A 191 -15.56 -6.26 9.72
CA VAL A 191 -14.37 -7.09 9.92
C VAL A 191 -13.52 -6.54 11.06
N LYS A 192 -13.33 -5.23 11.11
CA LYS A 192 -12.56 -4.54 12.14
C LYS A 192 -13.15 -4.75 13.53
N GLU A 193 -14.47 -4.62 13.67
CA GLU A 193 -15.16 -4.74 14.96
C GLU A 193 -15.39 -6.20 15.40
N GLY A 194 -15.69 -7.10 14.44
CA GLY A 194 -16.05 -8.49 14.73
C GLY A 194 -14.86 -9.45 14.89
N SER A 195 -13.64 -9.02 14.55
CA SER A 195 -12.45 -9.88 14.59
C SER A 195 -11.91 -10.09 16.01
N LEU A 196 -11.48 -11.33 16.30
CA LEU A 196 -11.03 -11.74 17.63
C LEU A 196 -9.66 -11.19 18.05
N CYS A 197 -8.75 -10.95 17.10
CA CYS A 197 -7.38 -10.55 17.38
C CYS A 197 -6.96 -9.33 16.56
N GLY A 198 -5.85 -8.70 16.96
CA GLY A 198 -5.33 -7.49 16.33
C GLY A 198 -5.10 -7.60 14.83
N LEU A 199 -4.75 -8.80 14.30
CA LEU A 199 -4.61 -9.00 12.86
C LEU A 199 -5.93 -8.72 12.14
N GLY A 200 -7.01 -9.38 12.53
CA GLY A 200 -8.31 -9.18 11.88
C GLY A 200 -8.90 -7.79 12.12
N GLN A 201 -8.63 -7.20 13.29
CA GLN A 201 -9.08 -5.84 13.62
C GLN A 201 -8.37 -4.77 12.77
N THR A 202 -7.14 -5.02 12.36
CA THR A 202 -6.32 -4.06 11.60
C THR A 202 -6.23 -4.39 10.11
N ALA A 203 -6.58 -5.61 9.69
CA ALA A 203 -6.63 -6.04 8.29
C ALA A 203 -7.36 -5.06 7.35
N PRO A 204 -8.45 -4.39 7.77
CA PRO A 204 -9.17 -3.46 6.91
C PRO A 204 -8.52 -2.08 6.78
N ASN A 205 -7.51 -1.73 7.59
CA ASN A 205 -6.94 -0.39 7.62
C ASN A 205 -6.38 0.09 6.26
N PRO A 206 -5.66 -0.74 5.46
CA PRO A 206 -5.23 -0.34 4.13
C PRO A 206 -6.43 0.07 3.27
N VAL A 207 -7.51 -0.71 3.30
CA VAL A 207 -8.73 -0.44 2.53
C VAL A 207 -9.46 0.82 3.01
N LEU A 208 -9.65 0.96 4.33
CA LEU A 208 -10.36 2.11 4.90
C LEU A 208 -9.62 3.42 4.61
N THR A 209 -8.29 3.42 4.75
CA THR A 209 -7.48 4.62 4.51
C THR A 209 -7.37 4.95 3.02
N THR A 210 -7.26 3.96 2.13
CA THR A 210 -7.25 4.24 0.68
C THR A 210 -8.62 4.66 0.16
N LEU A 211 -9.72 4.10 0.68
CA LEU A 211 -11.07 4.61 0.38
C LEU A 211 -11.25 6.05 0.88
N ARG A 212 -10.68 6.40 2.03
CA ARG A 212 -10.78 7.75 2.59
C ARG A 212 -10.00 8.78 1.77
N TYR A 213 -8.73 8.50 1.48
CA TYR A 213 -7.82 9.49 0.89
C TYR A 213 -7.70 9.40 -0.63
N PHE A 214 -8.00 8.24 -1.22
CA PHE A 214 -7.81 7.95 -2.65
C PHE A 214 -9.10 7.46 -3.32
N ARG A 215 -10.29 7.83 -2.81
CA ARG A 215 -11.58 7.43 -3.40
C ARG A 215 -11.65 7.71 -4.91
N HIS A 216 -11.08 8.84 -5.35
CA HIS A 216 -11.02 9.21 -6.76
C HIS A 216 -10.32 8.16 -7.65
N GLU A 217 -9.32 7.43 -7.14
CA GLU A 217 -8.69 6.34 -7.90
C GLU A 217 -9.64 5.15 -8.04
N TYR A 218 -10.38 4.80 -7.00
CA TYR A 218 -11.42 3.77 -7.07
C TYR A 218 -12.50 4.15 -8.09
N GLU A 219 -12.95 5.41 -8.07
CA GLU A 219 -13.93 5.92 -9.02
C GLU A 219 -13.41 5.89 -10.46
N ALA A 220 -12.13 6.21 -10.70
CA ALA A 220 -11.51 6.09 -12.02
C ALA A 220 -11.47 4.63 -12.52
N HIS A 221 -11.19 3.66 -11.63
CA HIS A 221 -11.22 2.24 -11.98
C HIS A 221 -12.63 1.76 -12.34
N ILE A 222 -13.66 2.29 -11.65
CA ILE A 222 -15.06 1.88 -11.82
C ILE A 222 -15.72 2.58 -13.01
N ARG A 223 -15.63 3.91 -13.10
CA ARG A 223 -16.33 4.74 -14.09
C ARG A 223 -15.57 4.84 -15.39
N ASP A 224 -14.30 5.22 -15.31
CA ASP A 224 -13.48 5.49 -16.50
C ASP A 224 -12.86 4.22 -17.06
N LYS A 225 -12.92 3.12 -16.31
CA LYS A 225 -12.26 1.85 -16.62
C LYS A 225 -10.77 2.05 -16.91
N LYS A 226 -10.15 2.96 -16.14
CA LYS A 226 -8.73 3.34 -16.27
C LYS A 226 -8.03 3.28 -14.93
N CYS A 227 -6.76 2.88 -14.96
CA CYS A 227 -5.87 2.97 -13.82
C CYS A 227 -4.99 4.22 -13.96
N PRO A 228 -5.15 5.28 -13.14
CA PRO A 228 -4.34 6.50 -13.25
C PRO A 228 -2.83 6.25 -13.13
N ALA A 229 -2.46 5.23 -12.34
CA ALA A 229 -1.09 4.78 -12.13
C ALA A 229 -0.58 3.79 -13.21
N LYS A 230 -1.46 3.30 -14.10
CA LYS A 230 -1.13 2.41 -15.24
C LYS A 230 -0.49 1.07 -14.86
N VAL A 231 -0.79 0.59 -13.65
CA VAL A 231 -0.27 -0.69 -13.14
C VAL A 231 -1.28 -1.84 -13.22
N CYS A 232 -2.58 -1.55 -13.21
CA CYS A 232 -3.62 -2.57 -13.31
C CYS A 232 -3.80 -2.98 -14.78
N THR A 233 -3.29 -4.16 -15.14
CA THR A 233 -3.22 -4.63 -16.54
C THR A 233 -4.56 -4.59 -17.28
N ASN A 234 -5.69 -4.86 -16.63
CA ASN A 234 -7.00 -4.86 -17.28
C ASN A 234 -7.59 -3.45 -17.51
N LEU A 235 -6.95 -2.42 -16.97
CA LEU A 235 -7.41 -1.03 -16.96
C LEU A 235 -6.43 -0.09 -17.67
N ILE A 236 -5.55 -0.66 -18.50
CA ILE A 236 -4.65 0.10 -19.35
C ILE A 236 -4.96 -0.17 -20.81
N SER A 237 -4.68 0.79 -21.67
CA SER A 237 -4.68 0.59 -23.12
C SER A 237 -3.33 0.99 -23.72
N TYR A 238 -3.00 0.40 -24.86
CA TYR A 238 -1.80 0.79 -25.61
C TYR A 238 -2.23 1.64 -26.80
N VAL A 239 -1.71 2.86 -26.87
CA VAL A 239 -2.06 3.82 -27.92
C VAL A 239 -0.81 4.15 -28.73
N ILE A 240 -0.94 4.13 -30.06
CA ILE A 240 0.14 4.49 -30.98
C ILE A 240 -0.04 5.95 -31.37
N ASP A 241 0.98 6.77 -31.11
CA ASP A 241 1.01 8.16 -31.57
C ASP A 241 1.24 8.19 -33.09
N PRO A 242 0.26 8.69 -33.88
CA PRO A 242 0.36 8.70 -35.33
C PRO A 242 1.44 9.64 -35.85
N THR A 243 1.87 10.64 -35.06
CA THR A 243 2.90 11.60 -35.44
C THR A 243 4.31 11.04 -35.23
N ALA A 244 4.49 10.20 -34.21
CA ALA A 244 5.76 9.54 -33.92
C ALA A 244 5.94 8.20 -34.65
N CYS A 245 4.84 7.55 -35.06
CA CYS A 245 4.89 6.23 -35.67
C CYS A 245 5.47 6.25 -37.10
N ILE A 246 6.64 5.61 -37.28
CA ILE A 246 7.31 5.47 -38.58
C ILE A 246 6.76 4.34 -39.47
N GLY A 247 5.72 3.62 -39.03
CA GLY A 247 5.09 2.55 -39.82
C GLY A 247 5.99 1.33 -40.11
N CYS A 248 6.87 0.96 -39.17
CA CYS A 248 7.86 -0.12 -39.33
C CYS A 248 7.31 -1.56 -39.20
N THR A 249 6.03 -1.73 -38.83
CA THR A 249 5.34 -3.03 -38.65
C THR A 249 5.85 -3.96 -37.53
N ARG A 250 6.91 -3.59 -36.79
CA ARG A 250 7.47 -4.43 -35.71
C ARG A 250 6.44 -4.77 -34.63
N CYS A 251 5.65 -3.78 -34.20
CA CYS A 251 4.61 -3.98 -33.20
C CYS A 251 3.56 -5.01 -33.64
N ALA A 252 3.12 -4.95 -34.90
CA ALA A 252 2.14 -5.89 -35.44
C ALA A 252 2.68 -7.32 -35.54
N ARG A 253 3.95 -7.49 -35.93
CA ARG A 253 4.59 -8.82 -36.05
C ARG A 253 4.75 -9.55 -34.72
N VAL A 254 4.96 -8.82 -33.62
CA VAL A 254 5.10 -9.43 -32.29
C VAL A 254 3.78 -9.56 -31.54
N CYS A 255 2.68 -9.05 -32.09
CA CYS A 255 1.39 -9.10 -31.43
C CYS A 255 0.84 -10.54 -31.44
N PRO A 256 0.70 -11.20 -30.26
CA PRO A 256 0.27 -12.60 -30.20
C PRO A 256 -1.18 -12.82 -30.65
N VAL A 257 -2.00 -11.77 -30.63
CA VAL A 257 -3.43 -11.79 -30.97
C VAL A 257 -3.73 -11.01 -32.25
N SER A 258 -2.70 -10.56 -32.97
CA SER A 258 -2.83 -9.83 -34.24
C SER A 258 -3.82 -8.64 -34.19
N CYS A 259 -3.86 -7.91 -33.08
CA CYS A 259 -4.77 -6.79 -32.88
C CYS A 259 -4.26 -5.44 -33.43
N ILE A 260 -3.08 -5.41 -34.06
CA ILE A 260 -2.48 -4.18 -34.58
C ILE A 260 -2.62 -4.15 -36.10
N SER A 261 -3.32 -3.14 -36.61
CA SER A 261 -3.55 -2.91 -38.03
C SER A 261 -2.69 -1.74 -38.53
N GLY A 262 -2.35 -1.72 -39.82
CA GLY A 262 -1.56 -0.65 -40.43
C GLY A 262 -0.82 -1.11 -41.67
N GLU A 263 -0.48 -0.17 -42.55
CA GLU A 263 0.31 -0.43 -43.75
C GLU A 263 1.77 0.01 -43.55
N LEU A 264 2.67 -0.50 -44.39
CA LEU A 264 4.07 -0.11 -44.40
C LEU A 264 4.20 1.41 -44.63
N LYS A 265 5.01 2.09 -43.81
CA LYS A 265 5.18 3.56 -43.82
C LYS A 265 3.93 4.38 -43.47
N LYS A 266 2.88 3.76 -42.91
CA LYS A 266 1.72 4.46 -42.34
C LYS A 266 1.61 4.20 -40.83
N PRO A 267 1.00 5.13 -40.07
CA PRO A 267 0.67 4.89 -38.67
C PRO A 267 -0.14 3.63 -38.47
N HIS A 268 0.17 2.89 -37.40
CA HIS A 268 -0.53 1.67 -37.02
C HIS A 268 -1.57 1.99 -35.94
N LEU A 269 -2.61 1.17 -35.84
CA LEU A 269 -3.68 1.28 -34.86
C LEU A 269 -3.83 -0.03 -34.08
N ILE A 270 -3.95 0.07 -32.76
CA ILE A 270 -4.22 -1.06 -31.88
C ILE A 270 -5.72 -1.16 -31.64
N ASP A 271 -6.29 -2.33 -31.93
CA ASP A 271 -7.65 -2.70 -31.53
C ASP A 271 -7.63 -3.13 -30.06
N ASP A 272 -8.11 -2.24 -29.17
CA ASP A 272 -8.07 -2.46 -27.72
C ASP A 272 -9.00 -3.59 -27.26
N GLU A 273 -10.10 -3.84 -27.98
CA GLU A 273 -11.04 -4.92 -27.64
C GLU A 273 -10.40 -6.30 -27.82
N LYS A 274 -9.52 -6.44 -28.82
CA LYS A 274 -8.75 -7.67 -29.04
C LYS A 274 -7.44 -7.71 -28.25
N CYS A 275 -6.99 -6.59 -27.69
CA CYS A 275 -5.70 -6.49 -27.03
C CYS A 275 -5.70 -7.24 -25.69
N ILE A 276 -4.79 -8.21 -25.54
CA ILE A 276 -4.55 -8.90 -24.27
C ILE A 276 -3.57 -8.15 -23.34
N ARG A 277 -3.20 -6.92 -23.71
CA ARG A 277 -2.41 -5.97 -22.90
C ARG A 277 -1.03 -6.50 -22.45
N CYS A 278 -0.43 -7.40 -23.24
CA CYS A 278 0.88 -8.02 -22.96
C CYS A 278 2.09 -7.06 -23.00
N GLY A 279 1.99 -5.93 -23.70
CA GLY A 279 3.04 -4.90 -23.74
C GLY A 279 4.22 -5.15 -24.69
N GLU A 280 4.28 -6.31 -25.36
CA GLU A 280 5.32 -6.65 -26.34
C GLU A 280 5.49 -5.57 -27.43
N CYS A 281 4.37 -5.01 -27.92
CA CYS A 281 4.38 -3.96 -28.93
C CYS A 281 5.15 -2.71 -28.50
N LYS A 282 5.01 -2.29 -27.23
CA LYS A 282 5.69 -1.13 -26.66
C LYS A 282 7.19 -1.38 -26.53
N GLN A 283 7.59 -2.57 -26.07
CA GLN A 283 8.99 -2.94 -25.88
C GLN A 283 9.78 -2.95 -27.20
N VAL A 284 9.16 -3.40 -28.30
CA VAL A 284 9.85 -3.49 -29.61
C VAL A 284 9.79 -2.21 -30.44
N CYS A 285 9.07 -1.18 -29.98
CA CYS A 285 8.92 0.06 -30.73
C CYS A 285 10.24 0.86 -30.75
N PRO A 286 10.92 0.99 -31.91
CA PRO A 286 12.25 1.60 -31.97
C PRO A 286 12.25 3.12 -31.73
N VAL A 287 11.08 3.75 -31.88
CA VAL A 287 10.90 5.20 -31.78
C VAL A 287 10.07 5.59 -30.56
N GLY A 288 9.69 4.63 -29.71
CA GLY A 288 8.90 4.91 -28.50
C GLY A 288 7.48 5.45 -28.76
N ALA A 289 6.94 5.29 -29.98
CA ALA A 289 5.63 5.83 -30.38
C ALA A 289 4.41 5.15 -29.73
N ILE A 290 4.58 4.26 -28.73
CA ILE A 290 3.48 3.56 -28.08
C ILE A 290 3.43 3.97 -26.61
N SER A 291 2.38 4.68 -26.23
CA SER A 291 2.07 5.06 -24.86
C SER A 291 1.17 4.02 -24.19
N VAL A 292 1.18 4.03 -22.86
CA VAL A 292 0.18 3.34 -22.03
C VAL A 292 -0.75 4.42 -21.51
N GLU A 293 -2.05 4.23 -21.69
CA GLU A 293 -3.10 5.10 -21.16
C GLU A 293 -3.91 4.39 -20.08
#